data_AF-A0AA40S5Q1-F1
#
_entry.id   AF-A0AA40S5Q1-F1
#
_cell.length_a   1.000
_cell.length_b   1.000
_cell.length_c   1.000
_cell.angle_alpha   90.00
_cell.angle_beta   90.00
_cell.angle_gamma   90.00
#
_symmetry.space_group_name_H-M   'P 1'
#
loop_
_entity.id
_entity.type
_entity.pdbx_description
1 polymer ?
#
loop_
_entity_poly.entity_id
_entity_poly.type
_entity_poly.pdbx_seq_one_letter_code
_entity_poly.pdbx_strand_id
1 'polypeptide(L)'
;MTLTERQARQRLAKAVEAAGSQQAIARQLPLTRGAAQTAVSNGLLGRQAIHPAVLAYLGLRRDPKTGAIHDDAAPRSTFKFLAVQASGEAGVAAAVALVAATLGRDA
;
A
#
# COMPACT_ATOMS: atom_id res chain seq x y z
N MET A 1 0.52 -11.37 6.67
CA MET A 1 0.19 -12.47 5.74
C MET A 1 1.46 -12.86 4.99
N THR A 2 1.73 -14.15 4.76
CA THR A 2 2.85 -14.60 3.91
C THR A 2 2.42 -14.66 2.44
N LEU A 3 3.30 -14.22 1.55
CA LEU A 3 3.10 -14.14 0.11
C LEU A 3 4.11 -15.03 -0.60
N THR A 4 3.66 -15.65 -1.68
CA THR A 4 4.55 -16.32 -2.63
C THR A 4 5.19 -15.30 -3.57
N GLU A 5 6.32 -15.68 -4.17
CA GLU A 5 7.01 -14.79 -5.10
C GLU A 5 6.19 -14.50 -6.38
N ARG A 6 5.29 -15.42 -6.74
CA ARG A 6 4.31 -15.19 -7.81
C ARG A 6 3.31 -14.08 -7.43
N GLN A 7 2.81 -14.07 -6.19
CA GLN A 7 1.87 -13.04 -5.72
C GLN A 7 2.57 -11.68 -5.58
N ALA A 8 3.81 -11.65 -5.09
CA ALA A 8 4.61 -10.42 -5.04
C ALA A 8 4.83 -9.85 -6.45
N ARG A 9 5.10 -10.69 -7.46
CA ARG A 9 5.17 -10.26 -8.86
C ARG A 9 3.85 -9.72 -9.40
N GLN A 10 2.72 -10.35 -9.09
CA GLN A 10 1.41 -9.84 -9.51
C GLN A 10 1.14 -8.45 -8.93
N ARG A 11 1.54 -8.20 -7.68
CA ARG A 11 1.48 -6.85 -7.08
C ARG A 11 2.42 -5.87 -7.77
N LEU A 12 3.64 -6.28 -8.09
CA LEU A 12 4.57 -5.44 -8.85
C LEU A 12 4.00 -5.07 -10.22
N ALA A 13 3.41 -6.03 -10.95
CA ALA A 13 2.79 -5.77 -12.25
C ALA A 13 1.64 -4.75 -12.14
N LYS A 14 0.76 -4.90 -11.14
CA LYS A 14 -0.31 -3.92 -10.86
C LYS A 14 0.23 -2.55 -10.49
N ALA A 15 1.30 -2.48 -9.71
CA ALA A 15 1.94 -1.22 -9.37
C ALA A 15 2.54 -0.53 -10.60
N VAL A 16 3.14 -1.30 -11.51
CA VAL A 16 3.69 -0.78 -12.78
C VAL A 16 2.59 -0.23 -13.67
N GLU A 17 1.47 -0.95 -13.77
CA GLU A 17 0.28 -0.50 -14.51
C GLU A 17 -0.27 0.82 -13.94
N ALA A 18 -0.42 0.90 -12.60
CA ALA A 18 -0.87 2.12 -11.92
C ALA A 18 0.12 3.30 -12.07
N ALA A 19 1.42 3.02 -12.09
CA ALA A 19 2.47 4.03 -12.29
C ALA A 19 2.68 4.41 -13.77
N GLY A 20 2.06 3.69 -14.71
CA GLY A 20 2.18 3.88 -16.15
C GLY A 20 3.51 3.42 -16.78
N SER A 21 4.57 3.21 -15.98
CA SER A 21 5.85 2.69 -16.49
C SER A 21 6.73 2.07 -15.41
N GLN A 22 7.60 1.13 -15.81
CA GLN A 22 8.63 0.57 -14.93
C GLN A 22 9.62 1.64 -14.45
N GLN A 23 9.90 2.64 -15.30
CA GLN A 23 10.83 3.72 -14.98
C GLN A 23 10.27 4.63 -13.88
N ALA A 24 8.95 4.84 -13.82
CA ALA A 24 8.32 5.62 -12.76
C ALA A 24 8.57 4.99 -11.37
N ILE A 25 8.42 3.67 -11.25
CA ILE A 25 8.76 2.94 -10.02
C ILE A 25 10.25 2.98 -9.74
N ALA A 26 11.10 2.72 -10.74
CA ALA A 26 12.55 2.67 -10.55
C ALA A 26 13.12 3.98 -9.97
N ARG A 27 12.53 5.14 -10.30
CA ARG A 27 12.92 6.46 -9.75
C ARG A 27 12.63 6.61 -8.25
N GLN A 28 11.72 5.82 -7.71
CA GLN A 28 11.30 5.87 -6.31
C GLN A 28 12.10 4.90 -5.43
N LEU A 29 12.93 4.05 -6.03
CA LEU A 29 13.75 3.08 -5.31
C LEU A 29 15.04 3.75 -4.80
N PRO A 30 15.50 3.40 -3.58
CA PRO A 30 16.78 3.85 -3.03
C PRO A 30 17.96 3.10 -3.67
N LEU A 31 18.06 3.14 -5.00
CA LEU A 31 19.08 2.45 -5.80
C LEU A 31 19.58 3.38 -6.91
N THR A 32 20.74 3.07 -7.48
CA THR A 32 21.20 3.76 -8.69
C THR A 32 20.24 3.49 -9.85
N ARG A 33 20.10 4.45 -10.77
CA ARG A 33 19.10 4.39 -11.86
C ARG A 33 19.18 3.09 -12.67
N GLY A 34 20.38 2.62 -13.01
CA GLY A 34 20.59 1.37 -13.74
C GLY A 34 20.25 0.11 -12.93
N ALA A 35 20.61 0.10 -11.65
CA ALA A 35 20.28 -1.02 -10.75
C ALA A 35 18.77 -1.09 -10.48
N ALA A 36 18.11 0.06 -10.30
CA ALA A 36 16.69 0.17 -10.06
C ALA A 36 15.87 -0.37 -11.24
N GLN A 37 16.21 0.02 -12.47
CA GLN A 37 15.54 -0.48 -13.67
C GLN A 37 15.73 -1.99 -13.85
N THR A 38 16.96 -2.48 -13.67
CA THR A 38 17.26 -3.91 -13.73
C THR A 38 16.49 -4.70 -12.67
N ALA A 39 16.41 -4.18 -11.45
CA ALA A 39 15.70 -4.82 -10.35
C ALA A 39 14.19 -4.95 -10.63
N VAL A 40 13.55 -3.89 -11.13
CA VAL A 40 12.11 -3.92 -11.50
C VAL A 40 11.87 -4.87 -12.67
N SER A 41 12.71 -4.82 -13.71
CA SER A 41 12.59 -5.68 -14.89
C SER A 41 12.79 -7.16 -14.56
N ASN A 42 13.85 -7.51 -13.84
CA ASN A 42 14.12 -8.89 -13.42
C ASN A 42 13.03 -9.43 -12.49
N GLY A 43 12.51 -8.56 -11.60
CA GLY A 43 11.38 -8.89 -10.73
C GLY A 43 10.13 -9.24 -11.54
N LEU A 44 9.75 -8.44 -12.53
CA LEU A 44 8.59 -8.71 -13.39
C LEU A 44 8.75 -10.00 -14.22
N LEU A 45 9.91 -10.16 -14.85
CA LEU A 45 10.21 -11.33 -15.69
C LEU A 45 10.34 -12.63 -14.87
N GLY A 46 10.50 -12.53 -13.55
CA GLY A 46 10.71 -13.70 -12.68
C GLY A 46 12.02 -14.43 -12.96
N ARG A 47 13.01 -13.76 -13.57
CA ARG A 47 14.34 -14.33 -13.84
C ARG A 47 15.17 -14.47 -12.57
N GLN A 48 14.89 -13.61 -11.59
CA GLN A 48 15.56 -13.57 -10.31
C GLN A 48 14.52 -13.28 -9.21
N ALA A 49 14.91 -13.57 -7.97
CA ALA A 49 14.11 -13.17 -6.83
C ALA A 49 13.99 -11.64 -6.78
N ILE A 50 12.83 -11.14 -6.34
CA ILE A 50 12.56 -9.70 -6.32
C ILE A 50 13.53 -9.03 -5.35
N HIS A 51 14.15 -7.94 -5.82
CA HIS A 51 15.12 -7.19 -5.03
C HIS A 51 14.45 -6.60 -3.76
N PRO A 52 15.11 -6.60 -2.59
CA PRO A 52 14.53 -6.10 -1.34
C PRO A 52 14.00 -4.68 -1.41
N ALA A 53 14.68 -3.78 -2.12
CA ALA A 53 14.20 -2.41 -2.34
C ALA A 53 12.85 -2.35 -3.09
N VAL A 54 12.64 -3.25 -4.06
CA VAL A 54 11.37 -3.34 -4.82
C VAL A 54 10.28 -3.93 -3.92
N LEU A 55 10.61 -4.92 -3.08
CA LEU A 55 9.68 -5.44 -2.08
C LEU A 55 9.27 -4.33 -1.09
N ALA A 56 10.23 -3.58 -0.55
CA ALA A 56 9.97 -2.51 0.40
C ALA A 56 9.06 -1.42 -0.20
N TYR A 57 9.27 -1.07 -1.48
CA TYR A 57 8.38 -0.17 -2.21
C TYR A 57 6.93 -0.65 -2.24
N LEU A 58 6.72 -1.96 -2.37
CA LEU A 58 5.40 -2.59 -2.37
C LEU A 58 4.83 -2.82 -0.96
N GLY A 59 5.51 -2.35 0.10
CA GLY A 59 5.15 -2.64 1.49
C GLY A 59 5.39 -4.10 1.88
N LEU A 60 6.28 -4.80 1.17
CA LEU A 60 6.63 -6.19 1.38
C LEU A 60 8.03 -6.30 1.98
N ARG A 61 8.24 -7.32 2.81
CA ARG A 61 9.56 -7.64 3.37
C ARG A 61 9.87 -9.11 3.23
N ARG A 62 11.11 -9.43 2.88
CA ARG A 62 11.60 -10.81 2.91
C ARG A 62 12.24 -11.10 4.26
N ASP A 63 11.86 -12.23 4.86
CA ASP A 63 12.57 -12.77 6.01
C ASP A 63 13.93 -13.32 5.56
N PRO A 64 15.05 -12.83 6.11
CA PRO A 64 16.38 -13.29 5.73
C PRO A 64 16.66 -14.75 6.13
N LYS A 65 15.93 -15.32 7.10
CA LYS A 65 16.14 -16.69 7.58
C LYS A 65 15.34 -17.72 6.78
N THR A 66 14.08 -17.42 6.52
CA THR A 66 13.15 -18.36 5.87
C THR A 66 12.96 -18.08 4.38
N GLY A 67 13.37 -16.91 3.89
CA GLY A 67 13.10 -16.46 2.52
C GLY A 67 11.63 -16.12 2.25
N ALA A 68 10.76 -16.28 3.25
CA ALA A 68 9.33 -15.97 3.13
C ALA A 68 9.13 -14.47 2.93
N ILE A 69 8.13 -14.12 2.11
CA ILE A 69 7.77 -12.73 1.87
C ILE A 69 6.55 -12.42 2.72
N HIS A 70 6.65 -11.37 3.51
CA HIS A 70 5.61 -10.89 4.39
C HIS A 70 5.05 -9.61 3.82
N ASP A 71 3.72 -9.53 3.87
CA ASP A 71 3.01 -8.27 3.70
C ASP A 71 3.14 -7.47 5.00
N ASP A 72 4.01 -6.47 4.99
CA ASP A 72 4.20 -5.51 6.09
C ASP A 72 3.22 -4.34 5.97
N ALA A 73 2.33 -4.35 4.96
CA ALA A 73 1.13 -3.53 4.99
C ALA A 73 0.29 -3.97 6.19
N ALA A 74 0.52 -3.33 7.35
CA ALA A 74 -0.38 -3.43 8.48
C ALA A 74 -1.80 -3.21 7.96
N PRO A 75 -2.80 -4.00 8.39
CA PRO A 75 -4.18 -3.68 8.04
C PRO A 75 -4.42 -2.24 8.49
N ARG A 76 -4.60 -1.32 7.54
CA ARG A 76 -5.12 0.02 7.81
C ARG A 76 -6.59 -0.11 8.19
N SER A 77 -6.90 -0.87 9.23
CA SER A 77 -8.11 -0.68 10.01
C SER A 77 -7.88 0.57 10.86
N THR A 78 -7.88 1.74 10.23
CA THR A 78 -7.97 3.00 10.94
C THR A 78 -9.40 3.10 11.43
N PHE A 79 -9.69 2.54 12.60
CA PHE A 79 -10.95 2.76 13.27
C PHE A 79 -11.03 4.25 13.61
N LYS A 80 -11.95 4.97 12.97
CA LYS A 80 -12.25 6.37 13.30
C LYS A 80 -13.44 6.36 14.25
N PHE A 81 -13.20 6.73 15.51
CA PHE A 81 -14.25 6.89 16.50
C PHE A 81 -14.65 8.36 16.56
N LEU A 82 -15.95 8.64 16.43
CA LEU A 82 -16.53 9.97 16.62
C LEU A 82 -17.46 9.88 17.83
N ALA A 83 -17.06 10.49 18.94
CA ALA A 83 -17.91 10.65 20.12
C ALA A 83 -18.41 12.10 20.15
N VAL A 84 -19.73 12.28 20.07
CA VAL A 84 -20.35 13.61 20.13
C VAL A 84 -21.27 13.66 21.34
N GLN A 85 -21.00 14.59 22.25
CA GLN A 85 -21.92 14.91 23.34
C GLN A 85 -22.77 16.10 22.90
N ALA A 86 -24.07 15.86 22.73
CA ALA A 86 -25.04 16.88 22.37
C ALA A 86 -26.10 17.02 23.47
N SER A 87 -26.53 18.24 23.74
CA SER A 87 -27.66 18.55 24.61
C SER A 87 -28.54 19.60 23.94
N GLY A 88 -29.86 19.45 24.10
CA GLY A 88 -30.86 20.26 23.41
C GLY A 88 -31.01 19.92 21.92
N GLU A 89 -32.16 20.25 21.34
CA GLU A 89 -32.52 19.89 19.95
C GLU A 89 -31.53 20.43 18.92
N ALA A 90 -31.06 21.67 19.09
CA ALA A 90 -30.06 22.28 18.20
C ALA A 90 -28.70 21.55 18.26
N GLY A 91 -28.30 21.08 19.44
CA GLY A 91 -27.06 20.32 19.63
C GLY A 91 -27.13 18.95 18.96
N VAL A 92 -28.29 18.28 19.05
CA VAL A 92 -28.53 16.98 18.40
C VAL A 92 -28.53 17.14 16.87
N ALA A 93 -29.18 18.18 16.33
CA ALA A 93 -29.18 18.46 14.90
C ALA A 93 -27.75 18.71 14.34
N ALA A 94 -26.93 19.48 15.07
CA ALA A 94 -25.54 19.73 14.68
C ALA A 94 -24.67 18.46 14.74
N ALA A 95 -24.89 17.61 15.75
CA ALA A 95 -24.20 16.32 15.87
C ALA A 95 -24.55 15.38 14.71
N VAL A 96 -25.83 15.32 14.32
CA VAL A 96 -26.30 14.50 13.19
C VAL A 96 -25.70 15.01 11.87
N ALA A 97 -25.67 16.32 11.65
CA ALA A 97 -25.05 16.90 10.46
C ALA A 97 -23.54 16.60 10.38
N LEU A 98 -22.83 16.67 11.51
CA LEU A 98 -21.41 16.31 11.58
C LEU A 98 -21.17 14.82 11.29
N VAL A 99 -22.02 13.94 11.81
CA VAL A 99 -21.96 12.50 11.54
C VAL A 99 -22.27 12.21 10.06
N ALA A 100 -23.27 12.86 9.48
CA ALA A 100 -23.63 12.68 8.06
C ALA A 100 -22.49 13.13 7.11
N ALA A 101 -21.89 14.29 7.40
CA ALA A 101 -20.75 14.82 6.63
C ALA A 101 -19.50 13.92 6.74
N THR A 102 -19.22 13.38 7.94
CA THR A 102 -18.06 12.50 8.16
C THR A 102 -18.22 11.10 7.56
N LEU A 103 -19.46 10.64 7.38
CA LEU A 103 -19.79 9.37 6.72
C LEU A 103 -19.99 9.50 5.21
N GLY A 104 -19.86 10.70 4.64
CA GLY A 104 -19.96 10.93 3.19
C GLY A 104 -21.35 10.66 2.62
N ARG A 105 -22.42 10.88 3.40
CA ARG A 105 -23.80 10.60 2.97
C ARG A 105 -24.46 11.77 2.23
N ASP A 106 -23.77 12.90 2.11
CA ASP A 106 -24.24 14.06 1.33
C ASP A 106 -23.25 14.39 0.20
N ALA A 107 -23.50 13.78 -0.96
CA ALA A 107 -23.19 14.29 -2.29
C ALA A 107 -24.37 13.98 -3.21
#